data_AF-A0A2E6ZU60-F1
#
_entry.id   AF-A0A2E6ZU60-F1
#
_cell.length_a   1.000
_cell.length_b   1.000
_cell.length_c   1.000
_cell.angle_alpha   90.00
_cell.angle_beta   90.00
_cell.angle_gamma   90.00
#
_symmetry.space_group_name_H-M   'P 1'
#
loop_
_entity.id
_entity.type
_entity.pdbx_description
1 polymer ?
#
loop_
_entity_poly.entity_id
_entity_poly.type
_entity_poly.pdbx_seq_one_letter_code
_entity_poly.pdbx_strand_id
1 'polypeptide(L)'
;MRHFAGLTAFLAVALVVAPADVSVSLQALLVQEPPVSVEAPPRTALSAQDHAEARYHADLAAVRDFRPAYPFWQHIFQIPDGSIIFGSAEDGRLLATFPTRGNWARDGVWTDPALRRALDGVRLTRRLRDRRDQVEEALAPLVGDVVHNPTRGRFLEPHAARYGSFLDEWGAIYERFAVPPQIGLAQAIVESGLNGRARSGANARGFCQWLRRNWSHLNRLAPNVIEEYNQTTQAPYCAAHLTILATMYGSFIPALSEHHAGGVNVGRTVINGERLGGGDTREQYLMGAEFARDLRGISIRRYRDLFRTYGPRSFLYAEMVFGNTINVERLLESTSQDQIFAMRAPRDIPLTEVTAKTGLSRDEIKRFNPALIRRVPARANLYLPSYVEAFGPDVSFWQRPPSDAYTAVLSEFVQLDASVERWHEASFEQTLRGFQHRFLDTETEEGAVMGTMLAYIIGNLRTSRRAAILDEFRTSGRIQQLFERGLSELAR
;
A
#
# COMPACT_ATOMS: atom_id res chain seq x y z
N MET A 1 -59.92 15.25 -4.76
CA MET A 1 -61.37 15.27 -5.06
C MET A 1 -61.79 13.88 -5.53
N ARG A 2 -63.00 13.41 -5.16
CA ARG A 2 -63.71 12.21 -5.67
C ARG A 2 -62.88 10.90 -5.71
N HIS A 3 -62.88 10.09 -4.65
CA HIS A 3 -63.94 9.18 -4.15
C HIS A 3 -63.96 7.80 -4.83
N PHE A 4 -63.73 6.76 -4.02
CA PHE A 4 -64.27 5.41 -4.19
C PHE A 4 -64.58 4.81 -2.79
N ALA A 5 -65.66 4.04 -2.69
CA ALA A 5 -66.12 3.26 -1.53
C ALA A 5 -67.12 2.19 -2.05
N GLY A 6 -67.37 1.03 -1.43
CA GLY A 6 -66.80 0.40 -0.22
C GLY A 6 -66.58 -1.11 -0.45
N LEU A 7 -66.95 -2.06 0.43
CA LEU A 7 -67.58 -1.99 1.76
C LEU A 7 -67.39 -3.32 2.55
N THR A 8 -68.12 -3.50 3.65
CA THR A 8 -68.21 -4.62 4.63
C THR A 8 -69.25 -5.71 4.25
N ALA A 9 -69.39 -6.89 4.89
CA ALA A 9 -68.58 -7.70 5.83
C ALA A 9 -69.22 -9.10 6.11
N PHE A 10 -68.53 -9.93 6.93
CA PHE A 10 -69.02 -11.03 7.81
C PHE A 10 -69.71 -12.29 7.26
N LEU A 11 -69.13 -13.44 7.64
CA LEU A 11 -69.85 -14.48 8.42
C LEU A 11 -68.87 -15.14 9.43
N ALA A 12 -69.38 -15.81 10.47
CA ALA A 12 -68.60 -16.44 11.56
C ALA A 12 -69.41 -17.58 12.24
N VAL A 13 -68.93 -18.09 13.39
CA VAL A 13 -69.49 -19.20 14.25
C VAL A 13 -69.14 -20.61 13.72
N ALA A 14 -68.87 -21.67 14.51
CA ALA A 14 -68.22 -21.93 15.83
C ALA A 14 -68.07 -23.50 15.93
N LEU A 15 -67.71 -24.24 17.00
CA LEU A 15 -67.26 -24.10 18.41
C LEU A 15 -66.47 -25.42 18.73
N VAL A 16 -65.57 -25.60 19.71
CA VAL A 16 -65.80 -26.04 21.12
C VAL A 16 -64.42 -26.32 21.79
N VAL A 17 -64.14 -25.59 22.88
CA VAL A 17 -63.64 -25.98 24.23
C VAL A 17 -62.69 -27.19 24.43
N ALA A 18 -61.68 -27.00 25.31
CA ALA A 18 -60.68 -27.99 25.77
C ALA A 18 -61.11 -28.78 27.05
N PRO A 19 -60.26 -29.66 27.62
CA PRO A 19 -59.38 -29.18 28.70
C PRO A 19 -57.96 -29.80 28.67
N ALA A 20 -57.16 -29.53 29.70
CA ALA A 20 -55.84 -30.15 29.94
C ALA A 20 -55.89 -31.05 31.20
N ASP A 21 -55.00 -32.04 31.30
CA ASP A 21 -54.20 -32.23 32.53
C ASP A 21 -53.01 -33.22 32.40
N VAL A 22 -51.89 -32.77 32.98
CA VAL A 22 -50.90 -33.46 33.86
C VAL A 22 -50.65 -34.99 33.79
N SER A 23 -49.34 -35.32 33.70
CA SER A 23 -48.59 -36.46 34.30
C SER A 23 -48.23 -37.77 33.54
N VAL A 24 -46.90 -37.98 33.43
CA VAL A 24 -46.14 -39.20 33.84
C VAL A 24 -46.43 -40.54 33.14
N SER A 25 -45.48 -41.08 32.35
CA SER A 25 -44.37 -41.92 32.88
C SER A 25 -43.43 -42.56 31.83
N LEU A 26 -42.36 -43.17 32.38
CA LEU A 26 -41.55 -44.30 31.88
C LEU A 26 -40.64 -44.17 30.65
N GLN A 27 -39.40 -44.64 30.87
CA GLN A 27 -38.33 -44.79 29.88
C GLN A 27 -38.55 -46.04 29.02
N ALA A 28 -38.14 -45.97 27.76
CA ALA A 28 -37.70 -47.14 26.99
C ALA A 28 -36.23 -46.93 26.61
N LEU A 29 -35.36 -47.92 26.88
CA LEU A 29 -33.95 -47.81 26.54
C LEU A 29 -33.76 -47.97 25.02
N LEU A 30 -33.30 -46.91 24.36
CA LEU A 30 -32.52 -47.02 23.13
C LEU A 30 -31.20 -46.28 23.37
N VAL A 31 -30.11 -47.03 23.45
CA VAL A 31 -28.75 -46.46 23.42
C VAL A 31 -28.49 -46.05 21.97
N GLN A 32 -28.80 -44.80 21.67
CA GLN A 32 -28.41 -44.20 20.39
C GLN A 32 -26.97 -43.71 20.55
N GLU A 33 -26.02 -44.40 19.92
CA GLU A 33 -24.63 -43.96 19.91
C GLU A 33 -24.53 -42.53 19.36
N PRO A 34 -23.69 -41.66 19.94
CA PRO A 34 -23.52 -40.32 19.42
C PRO A 34 -23.02 -40.40 17.97
N PRO A 35 -23.54 -39.57 17.05
CA PRO A 35 -23.03 -39.56 15.68
C PRO A 35 -21.53 -39.29 15.72
N VAL A 36 -20.75 -40.19 15.14
CA VAL A 36 -19.30 -40.03 15.06
C VAL A 36 -19.02 -38.72 14.35
N SER A 37 -18.52 -37.73 15.11
CA SER A 37 -18.04 -36.48 14.56
C SER A 37 -16.88 -36.79 13.62
N VAL A 38 -17.18 -36.90 12.33
CA VAL A 38 -16.17 -36.92 11.28
C VAL A 38 -15.52 -35.55 11.33
N GLU A 39 -14.40 -35.49 12.06
CA GLU A 39 -13.57 -34.31 12.18
C GLU A 39 -13.18 -33.89 10.76
N ALA A 40 -13.74 -32.76 10.31
CA ALA A 40 -13.44 -32.24 8.99
C ALA A 40 -11.92 -32.06 8.92
N PRO A 41 -11.23 -32.59 7.88
CA PRO A 41 -9.78 -32.58 7.83
C PRO A 41 -9.30 -31.15 8.08
N PRO A 42 -8.33 -30.95 8.99
CA PRO A 42 -7.96 -29.61 9.42
C PRO A 42 -7.61 -28.79 8.19
N ARG A 43 -8.31 -27.67 7.99
CA ARG A 43 -7.99 -26.73 6.92
C ARG A 43 -6.50 -26.40 7.10
N THR A 44 -5.67 -26.83 6.16
CA THR A 44 -4.25 -26.53 6.16
C THR A 44 -4.12 -25.02 6.23
N ALA A 45 -3.66 -24.50 7.37
CA ALA A 45 -3.55 -23.08 7.58
C ALA A 45 -2.63 -22.53 6.49
N LEU A 46 -3.17 -21.64 5.66
CA LEU A 46 -2.41 -21.00 4.58
C LEU A 46 -1.17 -20.36 5.19
N SER A 47 -0.02 -20.52 4.55
CA SER A 47 1.19 -19.83 5.00
C SER A 47 0.98 -18.32 4.85
N ALA A 48 1.79 -17.54 5.55
CA ALA A 48 1.76 -16.09 5.40
C ALA A 48 1.94 -15.65 3.93
N GLN A 49 2.68 -16.42 3.11
CA GLN A 49 2.86 -16.14 1.68
C GLN A 49 1.60 -16.45 0.87
N ASP A 50 0.99 -17.63 1.05
CA ASP A 50 -0.23 -18.01 0.32
C ASP A 50 -1.36 -16.99 0.57
N HIS A 51 -1.44 -16.49 1.82
CA HIS A 51 -2.40 -15.44 2.19
C HIS A 51 -2.04 -14.07 1.58
N ALA A 52 -0.75 -13.71 1.51
CA ALA A 52 -0.30 -12.47 0.87
C ALA A 52 -0.51 -12.48 -0.65
N GLU A 53 -0.27 -13.61 -1.31
CA GLU A 53 -0.43 -13.75 -2.76
C GLU A 53 -1.91 -13.78 -3.15
N ALA A 54 -2.76 -14.50 -2.39
CA ALA A 54 -4.22 -14.44 -2.57
C ALA A 54 -4.75 -13.01 -2.39
N ARG A 55 -4.24 -12.26 -1.39
CA ARG A 55 -4.56 -10.84 -1.18
C ARG A 55 -4.12 -9.97 -2.35
N TYR A 56 -2.92 -10.20 -2.89
CA TYR A 56 -2.39 -9.48 -4.06
C TYR A 56 -3.18 -9.76 -5.34
N HIS A 57 -3.55 -11.01 -5.61
CA HIS A 57 -4.40 -11.36 -6.76
C HIS A 57 -5.78 -10.69 -6.67
N ALA A 58 -6.41 -10.68 -5.49
CA ALA A 58 -7.67 -9.98 -5.26
C ALA A 58 -7.54 -8.45 -5.42
N ASP A 59 -6.42 -7.87 -4.96
CA ASP A 59 -6.11 -6.46 -5.17
C ASP A 59 -5.88 -6.13 -6.65
N LEU A 60 -5.16 -6.97 -7.38
CA LEU A 60 -4.87 -6.81 -8.81
C LEU A 60 -6.14 -6.90 -9.66
N ALA A 61 -7.11 -7.73 -9.27
CA ALA A 61 -8.45 -7.75 -9.86
C ALA A 61 -9.18 -6.42 -9.63
N ALA A 62 -9.32 -5.97 -8.37
CA ALA A 62 -9.99 -4.70 -8.07
C ALA A 62 -9.31 -3.47 -8.73
N VAL A 63 -7.97 -3.47 -8.87
CA VAL A 63 -7.25 -2.42 -9.61
C VAL A 63 -7.56 -2.50 -11.12
N ARG A 64 -7.69 -3.68 -11.72
CA ARG A 64 -8.11 -3.82 -13.13
C ARG A 64 -9.53 -3.30 -13.34
N ASP A 65 -10.46 -3.68 -12.48
CA ASP A 65 -11.89 -3.41 -12.66
C ASP A 65 -12.24 -1.93 -12.42
N PHE A 66 -11.65 -1.30 -11.40
CA PHE A 66 -11.91 0.11 -11.07
C PHE A 66 -10.91 1.09 -11.71
N ARG A 67 -9.71 0.65 -12.09
CA ARG A 67 -8.61 1.50 -12.60
C ARG A 67 -7.88 0.82 -13.77
N PRO A 68 -8.57 0.49 -14.88
CA PRO A 68 -7.96 -0.22 -16.01
C PRO A 68 -6.80 0.57 -16.67
N ALA A 69 -6.74 1.89 -16.46
CA ALA A 69 -5.61 2.76 -16.77
C ALA A 69 -4.27 2.36 -16.10
N TYR A 70 -4.26 1.53 -15.04
CA TYR A 70 -3.07 1.29 -14.22
C TYR A 70 -1.78 0.86 -14.97
N PRO A 71 -1.82 0.11 -16.10
CA PRO A 71 -0.60 -0.26 -16.83
C PRO A 71 0.15 0.96 -17.39
N PHE A 72 -0.53 2.10 -17.58
CA PHE A 72 0.11 3.35 -18.01
C PHE A 72 1.27 3.77 -17.10
N TRP A 73 1.12 3.52 -15.80
CA TRP A 73 2.09 3.97 -14.81
C TRP A 73 3.46 3.28 -14.94
N GLN A 74 3.58 2.18 -15.70
CA GLN A 74 4.88 1.59 -16.05
C GLN A 74 5.76 2.56 -16.88
N HIS A 75 5.15 3.45 -17.66
CA HIS A 75 5.90 4.29 -18.60
C HIS A 75 6.52 5.53 -17.94
N ILE A 76 6.05 5.95 -16.75
CA ILE A 76 6.48 7.22 -16.14
C ILE A 76 7.96 7.29 -15.76
N PHE A 77 8.64 6.14 -15.68
CA PHE A 77 10.07 6.03 -15.34
C PHE A 77 10.95 5.55 -16.50
N GLN A 78 10.37 5.27 -17.67
CA GLN A 78 11.07 4.85 -18.89
C GLN A 78 11.30 6.01 -19.88
N ILE A 79 10.74 7.18 -19.60
CA ILE A 79 10.67 8.30 -20.55
C ILE A 79 11.86 9.27 -20.42
N PRO A 80 12.33 9.87 -21.54
CA PRO A 80 13.46 10.79 -21.53
C PRO A 80 13.33 11.96 -20.55
N ASP A 81 14.49 12.42 -20.08
CA ASP A 81 14.66 13.35 -18.97
C ASP A 81 13.87 14.67 -19.19
N GLY A 82 12.66 14.75 -18.62
CA GLY A 82 11.77 15.91 -18.78
C GLY A 82 10.84 15.84 -19.99
N SER A 83 10.37 14.67 -20.37
CA SER A 83 9.14 14.48 -21.14
C SER A 83 7.88 14.40 -20.26
N ILE A 84 6.72 14.47 -20.90
CA ILE A 84 5.38 14.16 -20.42
C ILE A 84 4.80 13.06 -21.31
N ILE A 85 4.01 12.16 -20.75
CA ILE A 85 3.30 11.11 -21.49
C ILE A 85 1.80 11.19 -21.29
N PHE A 86 1.08 10.71 -22.30
CA PHE A 86 -0.37 10.55 -22.34
C PHE A 86 -0.69 9.09 -22.70
N GLY A 87 -1.66 8.51 -22.02
CA GLY A 87 -2.18 7.16 -22.23
C GLY A 87 -3.71 7.15 -22.28
N SER A 88 -4.33 6.08 -22.79
CA SER A 88 -5.78 5.92 -22.62
C SER A 88 -6.08 5.51 -21.17
N ALA A 89 -7.19 6.01 -20.63
CA ALA A 89 -7.71 5.58 -19.35
C ALA A 89 -8.46 4.22 -19.43
N GLU A 90 -8.81 3.77 -20.64
CA GLU A 90 -9.55 2.52 -20.87
C GLU A 90 -8.69 1.26 -20.75
N ASP A 91 -7.41 1.33 -21.14
CA ASP A 91 -6.48 0.18 -21.20
C ASP A 91 -5.05 0.49 -20.69
N GLY A 92 -4.76 1.75 -20.37
CA GLY A 92 -3.44 2.21 -19.95
C GLY A 92 -2.39 2.31 -21.06
N ARG A 93 -2.73 2.09 -22.35
CA ARG A 93 -1.75 2.10 -23.44
C ARG A 93 -1.14 3.48 -23.63
N LEU A 94 0.18 3.55 -23.83
CA LEU A 94 0.87 4.79 -24.15
C LEU A 94 0.44 5.32 -25.53
N LEU A 95 -0.11 6.52 -25.59
CA LEU A 95 -0.55 7.18 -26.83
C LEU A 95 0.55 8.08 -27.43
N ALA A 96 1.17 8.91 -26.57
CA ALA A 96 2.13 9.92 -27.01
C ALA A 96 3.11 10.36 -25.89
N THR A 97 4.30 10.80 -26.31
CA THR A 97 5.36 11.38 -25.47
C THR A 97 5.77 12.75 -26.01
N PHE A 98 5.73 13.79 -25.18
CA PHE A 98 6.10 15.16 -25.56
C PHE A 98 7.20 15.73 -24.65
N PRO A 99 8.21 16.44 -25.20
CA PRO A 99 9.21 17.12 -24.38
C PRO A 99 8.56 18.30 -23.62
N THR A 100 8.88 18.51 -22.34
CA THR A 100 8.29 19.62 -21.52
C THR A 100 8.56 21.04 -22.03
N ARG A 101 9.36 21.21 -23.09
CA ARG A 101 9.65 22.45 -23.81
C ARG A 101 9.67 22.15 -25.32
N GLY A 102 9.49 23.17 -26.16
CA GLY A 102 9.47 23.01 -27.62
C GLY A 102 8.06 23.05 -28.22
N ASN A 103 7.93 22.61 -29.47
CA ASN A 103 6.71 22.60 -30.27
C ASN A 103 6.14 21.17 -30.37
N TRP A 104 5.13 20.86 -29.55
CA TRP A 104 4.61 19.49 -29.40
C TRP A 104 4.02 18.88 -30.68
N ALA A 105 3.47 19.69 -31.60
CA ALA A 105 2.96 19.19 -32.89
C ALA A 105 4.07 18.71 -33.85
N ARG A 106 5.32 19.12 -33.62
CA ARG A 106 6.52 18.72 -34.39
C ARG A 106 7.44 17.79 -33.61
N ASP A 107 7.65 18.09 -32.33
CA ASP A 107 8.64 17.48 -31.44
C ASP A 107 8.04 16.35 -30.57
N GLY A 108 6.74 16.05 -30.73
CA GLY A 108 6.05 14.95 -30.06
C GLY A 108 6.25 13.61 -30.75
N VAL A 109 6.53 12.57 -29.97
CA VAL A 109 6.61 11.18 -30.41
C VAL A 109 5.26 10.52 -30.17
N TRP A 110 4.75 9.80 -31.17
CA TRP A 110 3.43 9.17 -31.15
C TRP A 110 3.59 7.66 -31.22
N THR A 111 2.94 6.92 -30.32
CA THR A 111 2.89 5.44 -30.39
C THR A 111 1.99 5.01 -31.55
N ASP A 112 0.85 5.69 -31.72
CA ASP A 112 -0.03 5.58 -32.86
C ASP A 112 0.08 6.86 -33.73
N PRO A 113 0.71 6.77 -34.91
CA PRO A 113 0.83 7.92 -35.84
C PRO A 113 -0.50 8.53 -36.28
N ALA A 114 -1.61 7.78 -36.25
CA ALA A 114 -2.92 8.27 -36.66
C ALA A 114 -3.50 9.29 -35.66
N LEU A 115 -3.09 9.24 -34.39
CA LEU A 115 -3.51 10.20 -33.36
C LEU A 115 -2.87 11.58 -33.53
N ARG A 116 -1.78 11.70 -34.30
CA ARG A 116 -1.09 12.98 -34.53
C ARG A 116 -2.01 14.09 -35.02
N ARG A 117 -3.01 13.73 -35.84
CA ARG A 117 -4.03 14.65 -36.40
C ARG A 117 -4.85 15.39 -35.34
N ALA A 118 -4.89 14.91 -34.09
CA ALA A 118 -5.53 15.60 -32.97
C ALA A 118 -4.97 17.01 -32.77
N LEU A 119 -3.71 17.27 -33.13
CA LEU A 119 -3.05 18.57 -32.97
C LEU A 119 -2.97 19.39 -34.27
N ASP A 120 -3.58 18.94 -35.37
CA ASP A 120 -3.53 19.66 -36.65
C ASP A 120 -4.32 20.98 -36.53
N GLY A 121 -3.66 22.10 -36.83
CA GLY A 121 -4.19 23.44 -36.62
C GLY A 121 -4.24 23.92 -35.16
N VAL A 122 -4.02 23.04 -34.17
CA VAL A 122 -4.16 23.37 -32.74
C VAL A 122 -2.99 24.23 -32.25
N ARG A 123 -3.26 25.50 -31.96
CA ARG A 123 -2.27 26.45 -31.43
C ARG A 123 -2.11 26.30 -29.91
N LEU A 124 -1.42 25.24 -29.49
CA LEU A 124 -1.13 24.95 -28.08
C LEU A 124 -0.49 26.13 -27.31
N THR A 125 -0.92 26.34 -26.06
CA THR A 125 -0.39 27.43 -25.21
C THR A 125 1.10 27.25 -24.86
N ARG A 126 1.71 28.28 -24.27
CA ARG A 126 3.07 28.21 -23.69
C ARG A 126 3.11 27.71 -22.24
N ARG A 127 1.97 27.54 -21.56
CA ARG A 127 1.92 27.13 -20.16
C ARG A 127 1.81 25.61 -20.06
N LEU A 128 2.70 24.99 -19.30
CA LEU A 128 2.83 23.52 -19.27
C LEU A 128 1.62 22.79 -18.68
N ARG A 129 0.83 23.47 -17.81
CA ARG A 129 -0.47 22.96 -17.37
C ARG A 129 -1.46 23.05 -18.52
N ASP A 130 -1.85 24.28 -18.86
CA ASP A 130 -2.87 24.63 -19.86
C ASP A 130 -2.64 23.91 -21.20
N ARG A 131 -1.39 23.59 -21.57
CA ARG A 131 -1.01 22.77 -22.75
C ARG A 131 -1.35 21.27 -22.60
N ARG A 132 -1.20 20.65 -21.42
CA ARG A 132 -1.62 19.26 -21.21
C ARG A 132 -3.14 19.16 -21.25
N ASP A 133 -3.81 20.06 -20.52
CA ASP A 133 -5.26 20.19 -20.48
C ASP A 133 -5.82 20.28 -21.94
N GLN A 134 -5.17 21.04 -22.85
CA GLN A 134 -5.50 21.09 -24.29
C GLN A 134 -5.19 19.83 -25.12
N VAL A 135 -4.21 19.01 -24.74
CA VAL A 135 -3.84 17.78 -25.47
C VAL A 135 -4.72 16.62 -25.05
N GLU A 136 -5.13 16.60 -23.79
CA GLU A 136 -6.18 15.74 -23.22
C GLU A 136 -7.52 16.00 -23.94
N GLU A 137 -7.96 17.27 -24.00
CA GLU A 137 -9.16 17.72 -24.74
C GLU A 137 -9.12 17.35 -26.23
N ALA A 138 -7.96 17.47 -26.88
CA ALA A 138 -7.79 17.14 -28.30
C ALA A 138 -7.75 15.63 -28.59
N LEU A 139 -7.32 14.81 -27.63
CA LEU A 139 -7.23 13.36 -27.79
C LEU A 139 -8.52 12.62 -27.42
N ALA A 140 -9.25 13.08 -26.40
CA ALA A 140 -10.41 12.36 -25.88
C ALA A 140 -11.46 11.96 -26.95
N PRO A 141 -11.80 12.79 -27.95
CA PRO A 141 -12.71 12.41 -29.04
C PRO A 141 -12.23 11.27 -29.96
N LEU A 142 -10.99 10.79 -29.79
CA LEU A 142 -10.38 9.73 -30.60
C LEU A 142 -10.08 8.42 -29.82
N VAL A 143 -10.01 8.46 -28.48
CA VAL A 143 -9.44 7.36 -27.66
C VAL A 143 -10.14 7.13 -26.30
N GLY A 144 -11.29 7.77 -26.06
CA GLY A 144 -11.90 7.80 -24.73
C GLY A 144 -11.14 8.71 -23.76
N ASP A 145 -11.38 8.57 -22.47
CA ASP A 145 -10.69 9.38 -21.46
C ASP A 145 -9.16 9.16 -21.48
N VAL A 146 -8.41 10.21 -21.14
CA VAL A 146 -6.95 10.25 -21.30
C VAL A 146 -6.28 10.46 -19.95
N VAL A 147 -5.33 9.58 -19.61
CA VAL A 147 -4.46 9.72 -18.43
C VAL A 147 -3.14 10.36 -18.83
N HIS A 148 -2.59 11.25 -17.99
CA HIS A 148 -1.26 11.85 -18.22
C HIS A 148 -0.43 11.88 -16.94
N ASN A 149 0.91 11.91 -17.05
CA ASN A 149 1.75 11.97 -15.85
C ASN A 149 1.77 13.37 -15.20
N PRO A 150 1.63 13.48 -13.86
CA PRO A 150 1.70 14.77 -13.15
C PRO A 150 3.16 15.19 -12.85
N THR A 151 4.06 14.22 -12.72
CA THR A 151 5.47 14.35 -12.32
C THR A 151 6.42 14.25 -13.52
N ARG A 152 7.70 14.62 -13.34
CA ARG A 152 8.76 14.41 -14.35
C ARG A 152 9.51 13.12 -14.01
N GLY A 153 9.61 12.17 -14.94
CA GLY A 153 10.11 10.79 -14.74
C GLY A 153 11.59 10.59 -14.36
N ARG A 154 12.26 11.63 -13.86
CA ARG A 154 13.72 11.84 -13.95
C ARG A 154 14.58 11.12 -12.87
N PHE A 155 14.08 10.08 -12.22
CA PHE A 155 14.73 9.60 -10.97
C PHE A 155 14.85 8.09 -10.77
N LEU A 156 14.40 7.23 -11.68
CA LEU A 156 14.68 5.79 -11.59
C LEU A 156 15.99 5.40 -12.26
N GLU A 157 16.18 5.72 -13.55
CA GLU A 157 17.30 5.24 -14.38
C GLU A 157 18.70 5.35 -13.71
N PRO A 158 19.14 6.50 -13.15
CA PRO A 158 20.47 6.63 -12.54
C PRO A 158 20.66 5.83 -11.23
N HIS A 159 19.60 5.20 -10.74
CA HIS A 159 19.54 4.48 -9.49
C HIS A 159 19.18 3.01 -9.72
N ALA A 160 18.41 2.68 -10.75
CA ALA A 160 18.38 1.34 -11.35
C ALA A 160 19.79 0.92 -11.83
N ALA A 161 20.52 1.79 -12.54
CA ALA A 161 21.90 1.50 -12.96
C ALA A 161 22.91 1.36 -11.79
N ARG A 162 22.58 1.81 -10.57
CA ARG A 162 23.47 1.75 -9.39
C ARG A 162 23.03 0.74 -8.32
N TYR A 163 21.75 0.39 -8.28
CA TYR A 163 21.15 -0.44 -7.23
C TYR A 163 20.14 -1.48 -7.77
N GLY A 164 19.93 -1.58 -9.08
CA GLY A 164 19.01 -2.54 -9.70
C GLY A 164 19.44 -4.00 -9.55
N SER A 165 20.71 -4.23 -9.20
CA SER A 165 21.24 -5.55 -8.82
C SER A 165 20.93 -5.94 -7.36
N PHE A 166 20.32 -5.05 -6.57
CA PHE A 166 19.95 -5.31 -5.17
C PHE A 166 18.47 -5.71 -5.03
N LEU A 167 17.76 -5.91 -6.15
CA LEU A 167 16.32 -6.12 -6.17
C LEU A 167 15.93 -7.52 -5.69
N ASP A 168 16.72 -8.57 -5.99
CA ASP A 168 16.50 -9.92 -5.41
C ASP A 168 16.59 -9.89 -3.88
N GLU A 169 17.68 -9.35 -3.34
CA GLU A 169 17.94 -9.30 -1.90
C GLU A 169 16.91 -8.44 -1.16
N TRP A 170 16.50 -7.30 -1.73
CA TRP A 170 15.41 -6.49 -1.19
C TRP A 170 14.03 -7.16 -1.38
N GLY A 171 13.84 -7.93 -2.45
CA GLY A 171 12.64 -8.72 -2.70
C GLY A 171 12.42 -9.81 -1.66
N ALA A 172 13.46 -10.60 -1.38
CA ALA A 172 13.47 -11.60 -0.31
C ALA A 172 13.24 -10.98 1.07
N ILE A 173 13.71 -9.75 1.32
CA ILE A 173 13.35 -8.98 2.52
C ILE A 173 11.86 -8.66 2.56
N TYR A 174 11.24 -8.20 1.46
CA TYR A 174 9.79 -7.94 1.44
C TYR A 174 8.96 -9.22 1.62
N GLU A 175 9.32 -10.29 0.90
CA GLU A 175 8.68 -11.60 1.00
C GLU A 175 8.70 -12.12 2.44
N ARG A 176 9.83 -11.99 3.15
CA ARG A 176 9.96 -12.46 4.54
C ARG A 176 8.88 -11.93 5.49
N PHE A 177 8.34 -10.72 5.26
CA PHE A 177 7.25 -10.16 6.08
C PHE A 177 5.86 -10.38 5.46
N ALA A 178 5.70 -11.28 4.49
CA ALA A 178 4.45 -11.51 3.75
C ALA A 178 3.97 -10.28 2.96
N VAL A 179 4.88 -9.69 2.18
CA VAL A 179 4.59 -8.69 1.14
C VAL A 179 5.13 -9.22 -0.19
N PRO A 180 4.34 -9.26 -1.28
CA PRO A 180 4.85 -9.65 -2.59
C PRO A 180 6.04 -8.76 -3.01
N PRO A 181 7.19 -9.33 -3.42
CA PRO A 181 8.38 -8.58 -3.81
C PRO A 181 8.11 -7.45 -4.80
N GLN A 182 7.27 -7.73 -5.80
CA GLN A 182 6.91 -6.79 -6.86
C GLN A 182 6.19 -5.56 -6.31
N ILE A 183 5.30 -5.73 -5.33
CA ILE A 183 4.59 -4.62 -4.66
C ILE A 183 5.55 -3.79 -3.81
N GLY A 184 6.39 -4.44 -3.00
CA GLY A 184 7.37 -3.75 -2.14
C GLY A 184 8.40 -2.95 -2.92
N LEU A 185 8.97 -3.55 -3.95
CA LEU A 185 9.97 -2.92 -4.82
C LEU A 185 9.34 -1.84 -5.72
N ALA A 186 8.13 -2.04 -6.23
CA ALA A 186 7.41 -1.00 -6.98
C ALA A 186 7.05 0.20 -6.09
N GLN A 187 6.74 -0.01 -4.80
CA GLN A 187 6.56 1.07 -3.84
C GLN A 187 7.86 1.89 -3.69
N ALA A 188 9.02 1.23 -3.56
CA ALA A 188 10.31 1.90 -3.46
C ALA A 188 10.71 2.63 -4.76
N ILE A 189 10.34 2.10 -5.93
CA ILE A 189 10.46 2.79 -7.23
C ILE A 189 9.62 4.07 -7.23
N VAL A 190 8.33 4.00 -6.84
CA VAL A 190 7.39 5.14 -6.86
C VAL A 190 7.74 6.23 -5.83
N GLU A 191 8.29 5.86 -4.67
CA GLU A 191 8.63 6.82 -3.61
C GLU A 191 10.03 7.43 -3.72
N SER A 192 11.03 6.64 -4.13
CA SER A 192 12.43 7.10 -4.15
C SER A 192 13.18 6.85 -5.45
N GLY A 193 12.67 6.01 -6.35
CA GLY A 193 13.43 5.50 -7.49
C GLY A 193 14.65 4.71 -7.01
N LEU A 194 14.47 3.85 -6.00
CA LEU A 194 15.54 3.07 -5.34
C LEU A 194 16.62 3.91 -4.62
N ASN A 195 16.42 5.21 -4.44
CA ASN A 195 17.43 6.11 -3.88
C ASN A 195 17.32 6.27 -2.36
N GLY A 196 18.24 5.63 -1.62
CA GLY A 196 18.37 5.78 -0.16
C GLY A 196 18.58 7.22 0.33
N ARG A 197 18.92 8.18 -0.53
CA ARG A 197 19.07 9.61 -0.20
C ARG A 197 17.96 10.52 -0.77
N ALA A 198 16.91 9.96 -1.38
CA ALA A 198 15.77 10.75 -1.88
C ALA A 198 15.11 11.56 -0.77
N ARG A 199 14.62 12.76 -1.11
CA ARG A 199 13.96 13.66 -0.14
C ARG A 199 12.77 14.41 -0.76
N SER A 200 11.58 14.16 -0.26
CA SER A 200 10.38 14.89 -0.69
C SER A 200 10.32 16.33 -0.14
N GLY A 201 9.45 17.15 -0.73
CA GLY A 201 9.13 18.50 -0.21
C GLY A 201 8.54 18.51 1.21
N ALA A 202 7.99 17.38 1.68
CA ALA A 202 7.54 17.21 3.07
C ALA A 202 8.68 16.77 4.03
N ASN A 203 9.93 16.71 3.55
CA ASN A 203 11.07 16.12 4.27
C ASN A 203 10.83 14.65 4.69
N ALA A 204 10.15 13.91 3.82
CA ALA A 204 10.23 12.46 3.78
C ALA A 204 11.60 12.02 3.21
N ARG A 205 12.11 10.84 3.57
CA ARG A 205 13.52 10.46 3.35
C ARG A 205 13.74 8.98 2.99
N GLY A 206 14.69 8.78 2.07
CA GLY A 206 15.22 7.49 1.65
C GLY A 206 14.23 6.59 0.92
N PHE A 207 14.55 5.30 0.92
CA PHE A 207 13.98 4.25 0.05
C PHE A 207 12.44 4.25 0.00
N CYS A 208 11.79 4.32 1.16
CA CYS A 208 10.34 4.28 1.31
C CYS A 208 9.75 5.64 1.73
N GLN A 209 10.54 6.73 1.64
CA GLN A 209 10.13 8.08 2.03
C GLN A 209 9.51 8.16 3.45
N TRP A 210 10.24 7.71 4.47
CA TRP A 210 9.83 7.91 5.86
C TRP A 210 9.94 9.39 6.26
N LEU A 211 8.92 9.96 6.92
CA LEU A 211 9.04 11.28 7.55
C LEU A 211 10.10 11.22 8.66
N ARG A 212 11.05 12.18 8.69
CA ARG A 212 12.15 12.22 9.68
C ARG A 212 11.69 12.00 11.12
N ARG A 213 10.54 12.59 11.54
CA ARG A 213 9.98 12.41 12.89
C ARG A 213 9.59 10.96 13.18
N ASN A 214 9.05 10.27 12.17
CA ASN A 214 8.59 8.89 12.27
C ASN A 214 9.79 7.95 12.32
N TRP A 215 10.77 8.09 11.41
CA TRP A 215 12.02 7.33 11.48
C TRP A 215 12.78 7.55 12.80
N SER A 216 12.85 8.81 13.26
CA SER A 216 13.46 9.13 14.56
C SER A 216 12.71 8.52 15.75
N HIS A 217 11.41 8.21 15.62
CA HIS A 217 10.65 7.48 16.64
C HIS A 217 10.91 5.97 16.54
N LEU A 218 10.90 5.43 15.32
CA LEU A 218 11.18 4.03 15.04
C LEU A 218 12.57 3.62 15.54
N ASN A 219 13.60 4.44 15.30
CA ASN A 219 14.96 4.26 15.82
C ASN A 219 15.07 4.41 17.37
N ARG A 220 14.01 4.82 18.08
CA ARG A 220 13.96 4.77 19.56
C ARG A 220 13.19 3.56 20.09
N LEU A 221 12.47 2.85 19.21
CA LEU A 221 11.77 1.61 19.53
C LEU A 221 12.58 0.38 19.10
N ALA A 222 13.34 0.49 18.01
CA ALA A 222 14.23 -0.55 17.52
C ALA A 222 15.30 -0.88 18.58
N PRO A 223 15.61 -2.17 18.81
CA PRO A 223 16.65 -2.57 19.76
C PRO A 223 18.05 -2.15 19.32
N ASN A 224 18.26 -1.94 18.01
CA ASN A 224 19.53 -1.63 17.38
C ASN A 224 19.43 -0.36 16.49
N VAL A 225 20.56 0.17 16.03
CA VAL A 225 20.61 1.42 15.25
C VAL A 225 20.14 1.19 13.81
N ILE A 226 19.24 2.04 13.31
CA ILE A 226 18.66 1.94 11.96
C ILE A 226 18.91 3.21 11.13
N GLU A 227 19.62 3.05 10.01
CA GLU A 227 20.12 4.15 9.20
C GLU A 227 19.05 4.78 8.29
N GLU A 228 18.77 6.08 8.47
CA GLU A 228 17.72 6.82 7.72
C GLU A 228 17.95 6.84 6.19
N TYR A 229 19.18 6.61 5.72
CA TYR A 229 19.56 6.72 4.30
C TYR A 229 20.08 5.43 3.65
N ASN A 230 19.82 4.28 4.26
CA ASN A 230 20.28 2.97 3.76
C ASN A 230 19.08 2.13 3.33
N GLN A 231 19.01 1.75 2.05
CA GLN A 231 17.86 1.03 1.47
C GLN A 231 17.63 -0.32 2.16
N THR A 232 18.68 -1.13 2.32
CA THR A 232 18.59 -2.45 2.96
C THR A 232 18.24 -2.34 4.45
N THR A 233 18.50 -1.20 5.10
CA THR A 233 18.00 -0.94 6.46
C THR A 233 16.55 -0.44 6.50
N GLN A 234 16.07 0.27 5.47
CA GLN A 234 14.67 0.68 5.39
C GLN A 234 13.74 -0.49 5.01
N ALA A 235 14.11 -1.29 4.01
CA ALA A 235 13.30 -2.35 3.42
C ALA A 235 12.49 -3.21 4.44
N PRO A 236 13.08 -3.81 5.49
CA PRO A 236 12.31 -4.66 6.41
C PRO A 236 11.26 -3.89 7.21
N TYR A 237 11.53 -2.64 7.57
CA TYR A 237 10.54 -1.80 8.25
C TYR A 237 9.43 -1.33 7.30
N CYS A 238 9.72 -1.16 6.01
CA CYS A 238 8.70 -0.84 5.01
C CYS A 238 7.80 -2.04 4.74
N ALA A 239 8.38 -3.23 4.62
CA ALA A 239 7.67 -4.50 4.50
C ALA A 239 6.74 -4.71 5.71
N ALA A 240 7.29 -4.77 6.93
CA ALA A 240 6.51 -4.93 8.16
C ALA A 240 5.40 -3.88 8.34
N HIS A 241 5.66 -2.61 7.99
CA HIS A 241 4.65 -1.55 8.04
C HIS A 241 3.50 -1.84 7.05
N LEU A 242 3.82 -2.23 5.82
CA LEU A 242 2.85 -2.58 4.81
C LEU A 242 2.07 -3.86 5.17
N THR A 243 2.70 -4.88 5.76
CA THR A 243 2.04 -6.10 6.26
C THR A 243 0.98 -5.77 7.33
N ILE A 244 1.33 -4.93 8.31
CA ILE A 244 0.43 -4.55 9.40
C ILE A 244 -0.76 -3.75 8.85
N LEU A 245 -0.52 -2.80 7.93
CA LEU A 245 -1.60 -2.04 7.29
C LEU A 245 -2.46 -2.90 6.35
N ALA A 246 -1.87 -3.81 5.58
CA ALA A 246 -2.58 -4.71 4.67
C ALA A 246 -3.41 -5.75 5.42
N THR A 247 -3.00 -6.11 6.64
CA THR A 247 -3.81 -6.93 7.56
C THR A 247 -4.97 -6.11 8.13
N MET A 248 -4.72 -4.88 8.61
CA MET A 248 -5.76 -3.97 9.09
C MET A 248 -6.85 -3.67 8.05
N TYR A 249 -6.52 -3.66 6.76
CA TYR A 249 -7.45 -3.37 5.67
C TYR A 249 -7.90 -4.61 4.85
N GLY A 250 -7.31 -5.79 5.08
CA GLY A 250 -7.49 -6.97 4.21
C GLY A 250 -6.97 -6.81 2.77
N SER A 251 -6.23 -5.74 2.46
CA SER A 251 -5.80 -5.34 1.11
C SER A 251 -4.57 -4.42 1.15
N PHE A 252 -3.65 -4.59 0.19
CA PHE A 252 -2.50 -3.71 -0.02
C PHE A 252 -2.91 -2.34 -0.61
N ILE A 253 -4.04 -2.21 -1.32
CA ILE A 253 -4.46 -0.96 -2.00
C ILE A 253 -4.63 0.22 -1.01
N PRO A 254 -5.50 0.14 0.02
CA PRO A 254 -5.60 1.18 1.05
C PRO A 254 -4.37 1.22 1.97
N ALA A 255 -3.62 0.12 2.13
CA ALA A 255 -2.44 0.06 2.98
C ALA A 255 -1.25 0.87 2.42
N LEU A 256 -0.92 0.66 1.14
CA LEU A 256 -0.01 1.51 0.36
C LEU A 256 -0.47 2.97 0.44
N SER A 257 -1.77 3.20 0.26
CA SER A 257 -2.35 4.54 0.25
C SER A 257 -2.32 5.20 1.63
N GLU A 258 -2.40 4.45 2.74
CA GLU A 258 -2.20 4.97 4.10
C GLU A 258 -0.73 5.30 4.32
N HIS A 259 0.19 4.42 3.90
CA HIS A 259 1.62 4.69 3.96
C HIS A 259 1.98 6.02 3.28
N HIS A 260 1.29 6.37 2.19
CA HIS A 260 1.49 7.63 1.47
C HIS A 260 0.72 8.84 2.04
N ALA A 261 -0.57 8.68 2.31
CA ALA A 261 -1.49 9.79 2.60
C ALA A 261 -1.90 9.93 4.08
N GLY A 262 -1.57 8.95 4.91
CA GLY A 262 -1.93 8.84 6.33
C GLY A 262 -3.37 8.34 6.55
N GLY A 263 -3.56 7.43 7.50
CA GLY A 263 -4.81 6.70 7.72
C GLY A 263 -6.05 7.54 8.08
N VAL A 264 -5.89 8.80 8.48
CA VAL A 264 -7.03 9.73 8.68
C VAL A 264 -7.59 10.24 7.34
N ASN A 265 -6.79 10.23 6.27
CA ASN A 265 -7.26 10.53 4.92
C ASN A 265 -7.87 9.28 4.28
N VAL A 266 -7.14 8.14 4.30
CA VAL A 266 -7.64 6.86 3.76
C VAL A 266 -8.88 6.38 4.49
N GLY A 267 -8.97 6.56 5.80
CA GLY A 267 -10.19 6.25 6.56
C GLY A 267 -11.40 7.04 6.07
N ARG A 268 -11.26 8.33 5.72
CA ARG A 268 -12.37 9.07 5.07
C ARG A 268 -12.69 8.52 3.69
N THR A 269 -11.67 8.15 2.91
CA THR A 269 -11.84 7.54 1.60
C THR A 269 -12.72 6.29 1.71
N VAL A 270 -12.33 5.31 2.53
CA VAL A 270 -13.08 4.08 2.79
C VAL A 270 -14.51 4.38 3.27
N ILE A 271 -14.69 5.27 4.26
CA ILE A 271 -16.03 5.66 4.76
C ILE A 271 -16.91 6.31 3.69
N ASN A 272 -16.33 7.04 2.74
CA ASN A 272 -17.10 7.60 1.62
C ASN A 272 -17.51 6.50 0.62
N GLY A 273 -16.67 5.49 0.36
CA GLY A 273 -17.05 4.35 -0.50
C GLY A 273 -18.03 3.38 0.17
N GLU A 274 -17.94 3.20 1.49
CA GLU A 274 -18.95 2.53 2.33
C GLU A 274 -20.33 3.17 2.13
N ARG A 275 -20.39 4.51 2.20
CA ARG A 275 -21.61 5.30 1.88
C ARG A 275 -22.05 5.26 0.42
N LEU A 276 -21.18 4.86 -0.52
CA LEU A 276 -21.51 4.66 -1.94
C LEU A 276 -21.92 3.20 -2.25
N GLY A 277 -21.86 2.30 -1.27
CA GLY A 277 -22.28 0.90 -1.41
C GLY A 277 -21.18 -0.11 -1.77
N GLY A 278 -19.89 0.25 -1.64
CA GLY A 278 -18.79 -0.69 -1.88
C GLY A 278 -18.83 -1.88 -0.91
N GLY A 279 -18.80 -3.11 -1.43
CA GLY A 279 -19.02 -4.34 -0.70
C GLY A 279 -17.83 -4.81 0.14
N ASP A 280 -16.59 -4.48 -0.26
CA ASP A 280 -15.37 -4.77 0.49
C ASP A 280 -14.46 -3.53 0.62
N THR A 281 -13.40 -3.64 1.42
CA THR A 281 -12.46 -2.53 1.68
C THR A 281 -11.73 -2.03 0.42
N ARG A 282 -11.61 -2.83 -0.65
CA ARG A 282 -11.02 -2.43 -1.94
C ARG A 282 -11.99 -1.52 -2.67
N GLU A 283 -13.23 -1.98 -2.86
CA GLU A 283 -14.29 -1.20 -3.52
C GLU A 283 -14.53 0.11 -2.75
N GLN A 284 -14.65 0.03 -1.42
CA GLN A 284 -14.83 1.21 -0.55
C GLN A 284 -13.66 2.21 -0.67
N TYR A 285 -12.42 1.73 -0.79
CA TYR A 285 -11.29 2.61 -1.07
C TYR A 285 -11.37 3.22 -2.48
N LEU A 286 -11.64 2.41 -3.51
CA LEU A 286 -11.59 2.82 -4.92
C LEU A 286 -12.73 3.78 -5.29
N MET A 287 -13.97 3.47 -4.90
CA MET A 287 -15.14 4.35 -5.06
C MET A 287 -14.99 5.63 -4.23
N GLY A 288 -14.51 5.50 -2.99
CA GLY A 288 -14.26 6.65 -2.12
C GLY A 288 -13.14 7.57 -2.64
N ALA A 289 -12.15 7.01 -3.33
CA ALA A 289 -11.05 7.73 -3.96
C ALA A 289 -11.52 8.52 -5.17
N GLU A 290 -12.39 7.92 -6.00
CA GLU A 290 -13.09 8.52 -7.14
C GLU A 290 -13.89 9.75 -6.69
N PHE A 291 -14.79 9.55 -5.74
CA PHE A 291 -15.60 10.61 -5.14
C PHE A 291 -14.73 11.74 -4.54
N ALA A 292 -13.59 11.38 -3.91
CA ALA A 292 -12.63 12.36 -3.41
C ALA A 292 -11.83 13.09 -4.51
N ARG A 293 -11.67 12.52 -5.71
CA ARG A 293 -11.13 13.20 -6.91
C ARG A 293 -12.16 14.20 -7.44
N ASP A 294 -13.39 13.79 -7.63
CA ASP A 294 -14.38 14.56 -8.39
C ASP A 294 -14.95 15.74 -7.62
N LEU A 295 -15.19 15.58 -6.32
CA LEU A 295 -15.54 16.69 -5.43
C LEU A 295 -14.45 17.76 -5.34
N ARG A 296 -13.19 17.42 -5.62
CA ARG A 296 -12.09 18.40 -5.74
C ARG A 296 -12.11 19.13 -7.08
N GLY A 297 -12.58 18.47 -8.14
CA GLY A 297 -12.91 19.11 -9.42
C GLY A 297 -13.99 20.17 -9.25
N ILE A 298 -15.12 19.82 -8.59
CA ILE A 298 -16.22 20.77 -8.31
C ILE A 298 -15.75 21.90 -7.37
N SER A 299 -15.27 21.59 -6.16
CA SER A 299 -14.83 22.62 -5.21
C SER A 299 -13.97 22.12 -4.05
N ILE A 300 -12.65 22.35 -4.17
CA ILE A 300 -11.67 22.12 -3.08
C ILE A 300 -12.07 22.80 -1.76
N ARG A 301 -12.73 23.98 -1.80
CA ARG A 301 -13.15 24.71 -0.58
C ARG A 301 -14.43 24.14 0.03
N ARG A 302 -15.44 23.81 -0.79
CA ARG A 302 -16.77 23.40 -0.30
C ARG A 302 -16.72 22.01 0.33
N TYR A 303 -16.12 21.05 -0.36
CA TYR A 303 -16.10 19.64 0.03
C TYR A 303 -14.85 19.26 0.84
N ARG A 304 -14.07 20.25 1.30
CA ARG A 304 -12.80 20.03 2.01
C ARG A 304 -12.90 19.05 3.16
N ASP A 305 -14.02 19.01 3.89
CA ASP A 305 -14.14 18.14 5.05
C ASP A 305 -14.31 16.65 4.70
N LEU A 306 -14.67 16.31 3.45
CA LEU A 306 -14.82 14.93 2.96
C LEU A 306 -13.49 14.26 2.58
N PHE A 307 -12.49 15.01 2.11
CA PHE A 307 -11.18 14.47 1.66
C PHE A 307 -9.96 15.14 2.34
N ARG A 308 -10.13 16.31 2.96
CA ARG A 308 -9.10 17.15 3.63
C ARG A 308 -7.83 17.39 2.81
N THR A 309 -6.80 16.55 2.96
CA THR A 309 -5.53 16.66 2.23
C THR A 309 -5.30 15.53 1.22
N TYR A 310 -6.17 14.52 1.17
CA TYR A 310 -6.22 13.57 0.07
C TYR A 310 -6.47 14.32 -1.25
N GLY A 311 -5.75 13.93 -2.30
CA GLY A 311 -5.75 14.62 -3.60
C GLY A 311 -4.98 13.84 -4.67
N PRO A 312 -4.65 14.44 -5.82
CA PRO A 312 -4.27 13.69 -7.03
C PRO A 312 -3.11 12.70 -6.88
N ARG A 313 -2.06 13.00 -6.09
CA ARG A 313 -0.97 12.00 -5.85
C ARG A 313 -1.43 10.84 -4.96
N SER A 314 -2.33 11.08 -4.00
CA SER A 314 -2.90 10.05 -3.12
C SER A 314 -3.87 9.15 -3.87
N PHE A 315 -4.70 9.74 -4.75
CA PHE A 315 -5.61 9.03 -5.66
C PHE A 315 -4.85 8.00 -6.49
N LEU A 316 -3.84 8.44 -7.24
CA LEU A 316 -3.04 7.61 -8.14
C LEU A 316 -2.02 6.69 -7.43
N TYR A 317 -1.90 6.71 -6.10
CA TYR A 317 -0.73 6.09 -5.45
C TYR A 317 -0.69 4.57 -5.62
N ALA A 318 -1.79 3.88 -5.32
CA ALA A 318 -1.87 2.44 -5.50
C ALA A 318 -1.72 2.05 -6.98
N GLU A 319 -2.40 2.74 -7.89
CA GLU A 319 -2.29 2.53 -9.34
C GLU A 319 -0.84 2.67 -9.84
N MET A 320 -0.10 3.67 -9.35
CA MET A 320 1.32 3.85 -9.68
C MET A 320 2.19 2.70 -9.18
N VAL A 321 1.90 2.10 -8.03
CA VAL A 321 2.62 0.93 -7.51
C VAL A 321 2.27 -0.33 -8.31
N PHE A 322 0.98 -0.64 -8.48
CA PHE A 322 0.52 -1.80 -9.24
C PHE A 322 0.93 -1.73 -10.72
N GLY A 323 1.00 -0.54 -11.32
CA GLY A 323 1.52 -0.36 -12.68
C GLY A 323 3.04 -0.46 -12.81
N ASN A 324 3.79 -0.47 -11.70
CA ASN A 324 5.25 -0.56 -11.70
C ASN A 324 5.80 -1.92 -11.26
N THR A 325 4.96 -2.91 -10.95
CA THR A 325 5.40 -4.31 -10.76
C THR A 325 6.15 -4.82 -12.00
N ILE A 326 5.62 -4.52 -13.19
CA ILE A 326 6.22 -4.84 -14.50
C ILE A 326 7.62 -4.22 -14.66
N ASN A 327 7.91 -3.09 -14.00
CA ASN A 327 9.24 -2.50 -14.01
C ASN A 327 10.19 -3.12 -12.98
N VAL A 328 9.68 -3.74 -11.90
CA VAL A 328 10.50 -4.60 -11.03
C VAL A 328 10.91 -5.85 -11.80
N GLU A 329 9.95 -6.53 -12.43
CA GLU A 329 10.16 -7.73 -13.25
C GLU A 329 11.23 -7.48 -14.33
N ARG A 330 11.06 -6.44 -15.16
CA ARG A 330 12.05 -6.06 -16.18
C ARG A 330 13.44 -5.73 -15.61
N LEU A 331 13.53 -5.11 -14.44
CA LEU A 331 14.83 -4.77 -13.84
C LEU A 331 15.54 -6.02 -13.30
N LEU A 332 14.80 -6.97 -12.73
CA LEU A 332 15.32 -8.28 -12.34
C LEU A 332 15.82 -9.07 -13.56
N GLU A 333 15.01 -9.17 -14.61
CA GLU A 333 15.36 -9.89 -15.86
C GLU A 333 16.58 -9.31 -16.59
N SER A 334 16.75 -7.98 -16.57
CA SER A 334 17.78 -7.27 -17.35
C SER A 334 19.04 -6.90 -16.55
N THR A 335 19.05 -7.08 -15.23
CA THR A 335 20.18 -6.69 -14.37
C THR A 335 20.68 -7.91 -13.59
N SER A 336 21.96 -8.26 -13.75
CA SER A 336 22.62 -9.25 -12.89
C SER A 336 22.51 -8.82 -11.43
N GLN A 337 22.02 -9.71 -10.56
CA GLN A 337 21.82 -9.42 -9.14
C GLN A 337 23.10 -9.67 -8.33
N ASP A 338 23.32 -8.87 -7.28
CA ASP A 338 24.45 -8.90 -6.36
C ASP A 338 23.94 -9.30 -4.96
N GLN A 339 24.59 -10.24 -4.29
CA GLN A 339 24.26 -10.59 -2.89
C GLN A 339 24.58 -9.44 -1.92
N ILE A 340 23.82 -9.34 -0.82
CA ILE A 340 24.04 -8.37 0.25
C ILE A 340 24.15 -9.09 1.60
N PHE A 341 25.35 -9.14 2.15
CA PHE A 341 25.57 -9.58 3.52
C PHE A 341 25.51 -8.40 4.48
N ALA A 342 24.75 -8.53 5.57
CA ALA A 342 24.64 -7.57 6.65
C ALA A 342 25.34 -8.08 7.92
N MET A 343 26.35 -7.34 8.42
CA MET A 343 27.03 -7.63 9.69
C MET A 343 26.61 -6.62 10.76
N ARG A 344 26.18 -7.10 11.92
CA ARG A 344 25.82 -6.24 13.07
C ARG A 344 27.09 -5.74 13.75
N ALA A 345 27.47 -4.47 13.51
CA ALA A 345 28.73 -3.90 13.97
C ALA A 345 28.85 -3.94 15.52
N PRO A 346 29.81 -4.68 16.12
CA PRO A 346 29.92 -4.81 17.57
C PRO A 346 30.51 -3.55 18.25
N ARG A 347 31.11 -2.66 17.45
CA ARG A 347 31.71 -1.38 17.82
C ARG A 347 31.62 -0.43 16.64
N ASP A 348 32.12 0.79 16.79
CA ASP A 348 32.38 1.67 15.65
C ASP A 348 33.44 1.04 14.72
N ILE A 349 33.14 1.00 13.42
CA ILE A 349 34.03 0.48 12.37
C ILE A 349 34.34 1.61 11.37
N PRO A 350 35.56 2.16 11.33
CA PRO A 350 35.96 3.17 10.35
C PRO A 350 35.89 2.66 8.91
N LEU A 351 35.50 3.51 7.96
CA LEU A 351 35.48 3.17 6.53
C LEU A 351 36.87 2.74 6.01
N THR A 352 37.96 3.23 6.60
CA THR A 352 39.33 2.80 6.29
C THR A 352 39.61 1.36 6.72
N GLU A 353 38.99 0.88 7.80
CA GLU A 353 39.09 -0.51 8.24
C GLU A 353 38.32 -1.45 7.28
N VAL A 354 37.10 -1.04 6.87
CA VAL A 354 36.32 -1.76 5.84
C VAL A 354 37.11 -1.85 4.53
N THR A 355 37.68 -0.74 4.06
CA THR A 355 38.53 -0.71 2.86
C THR A 355 39.71 -1.70 3.00
N ALA A 356 40.45 -1.63 4.11
CA ALA A 356 41.67 -2.42 4.32
C ALA A 356 41.43 -3.93 4.50
N LYS A 357 40.25 -4.34 4.97
CA LYS A 357 39.88 -5.77 5.13
C LYS A 357 39.24 -6.39 3.90
N THR A 358 38.54 -5.59 3.08
CA THR A 358 37.76 -6.11 1.94
C THR A 358 38.43 -5.88 0.58
N GLY A 359 39.35 -4.91 0.48
CA GLY A 359 39.90 -4.45 -0.80
C GLY A 359 38.94 -3.56 -1.61
N LEU A 360 37.66 -3.48 -1.23
CA LEU A 360 36.63 -2.72 -1.95
C LEU A 360 36.91 -1.21 -1.92
N SER A 361 36.59 -0.53 -3.02
CA SER A 361 36.73 0.92 -3.08
C SER A 361 35.71 1.64 -2.18
N ARG A 362 36.01 2.91 -1.89
CA ARG A 362 35.14 3.77 -1.09
C ARG A 362 33.83 4.15 -1.77
N ASP A 363 33.65 3.85 -3.07
CA ASP A 363 32.35 4.02 -3.74
C ASP A 363 31.53 2.72 -3.74
N GLU A 364 32.17 1.56 -3.91
CA GLU A 364 31.50 0.25 -3.73
C GLU A 364 30.95 0.11 -2.31
N ILE A 365 31.76 0.35 -1.28
CA ILE A 365 31.29 0.31 0.12
C ILE A 365 30.13 1.31 0.33
N LYS A 366 30.08 2.43 -0.39
CA LYS A 366 28.97 3.41 -0.36
C LYS A 366 27.79 3.09 -1.27
N ARG A 367 27.92 2.13 -2.20
CA ARG A 367 26.80 1.55 -2.96
C ARG A 367 25.98 0.67 -2.03
N PHE A 368 26.64 -0.21 -1.27
CA PHE A 368 25.99 -1.04 -0.24
C PHE A 368 25.57 -0.25 1.01
N ASN A 369 26.29 0.83 1.38
CA ASN A 369 25.98 1.65 2.55
C ASN A 369 25.79 3.15 2.21
N PRO A 370 24.67 3.58 1.57
CA PRO A 370 24.50 4.98 1.18
C PRO A 370 24.36 5.97 2.35
N ALA A 371 24.16 5.51 3.59
CA ALA A 371 24.25 6.35 4.79
C ALA A 371 25.70 6.59 5.28
N LEU A 372 26.67 5.76 4.89
CA LEU A 372 28.03 5.75 5.44
C LEU A 372 28.86 6.98 5.03
N ILE A 373 29.23 7.80 6.02
CA ILE A 373 30.07 9.00 5.83
C ILE A 373 31.53 8.75 6.21
N ARG A 374 31.80 8.21 7.40
CA ARG A 374 33.17 8.02 7.96
C ARG A 374 33.38 6.70 8.71
N ARG A 375 32.36 6.23 9.44
CA ARG A 375 32.34 4.98 10.22
C ARG A 375 30.93 4.40 10.21
N VAL A 376 30.79 3.09 10.31
CA VAL A 376 29.54 2.44 10.73
C VAL A 376 29.47 2.57 12.26
N PRO A 377 28.37 3.06 12.85
CA PRO A 377 28.20 3.11 14.30
C PRO A 377 28.10 1.71 14.92
N ALA A 378 28.50 1.58 16.19
CA ALA A 378 28.16 0.40 16.98
C ALA A 378 26.65 0.09 16.93
N ARG A 379 26.32 -1.19 16.78
CA ARG A 379 24.96 -1.76 16.62
C ARG A 379 24.21 -1.39 15.34
N ALA A 380 24.79 -0.58 14.44
CA ALA A 380 24.28 -0.46 13.08
C ALA A 380 24.69 -1.69 12.25
N ASN A 381 24.11 -1.84 11.05
CA ASN A 381 24.52 -2.87 10.10
C ASN A 381 25.53 -2.30 9.09
N LEU A 382 26.60 -3.05 8.86
CA LEU A 382 27.49 -2.88 7.70
C LEU A 382 27.02 -3.84 6.61
N TYR A 383 26.82 -3.34 5.39
CA TYR A 383 26.39 -4.13 4.23
C TYR A 383 27.53 -4.30 3.23
N LEU A 384 27.77 -5.50 2.71
CA LEU A 384 28.87 -5.83 1.79
C LEU A 384 28.45 -6.94 0.80
N PRO A 385 29.16 -7.11 -0.34
CA PRO A 385 28.95 -8.25 -1.26
C PRO A 385 29.41 -9.61 -0.72
N SER A 386 30.04 -9.65 0.46
CA SER A 386 30.48 -10.88 1.12
C SER A 386 30.45 -10.73 2.65
N TYR A 387 30.19 -11.82 3.36
CA TYR A 387 30.28 -11.86 4.82
C TYR A 387 31.73 -11.74 5.29
N VAL A 388 31.95 -10.94 6.34
CA VAL A 388 33.26 -10.73 6.98
C VAL A 388 33.09 -10.76 8.50
N GLU A 389 33.37 -11.92 9.10
CA GLU A 389 33.23 -12.20 10.54
C GLU A 389 33.83 -11.11 11.45
N ALA A 390 34.96 -10.51 11.05
CA ALA A 390 35.63 -9.44 11.79
C ALA A 390 34.79 -8.16 11.98
N PHE A 391 33.65 -8.03 11.28
CA PHE A 391 32.71 -6.90 11.40
C PHE A 391 31.43 -7.22 12.18
N GLY A 392 31.30 -8.43 12.73
CA GLY A 392 30.18 -8.85 13.58
C GLY A 392 29.38 -10.02 12.99
N PRO A 393 28.40 -10.54 13.76
CA PRO A 393 27.59 -11.67 13.33
C PRO A 393 26.74 -11.33 12.11
N ASP A 394 26.48 -12.33 11.28
CA ASP A 394 25.60 -12.24 10.13
C ASP A 394 24.13 -12.06 10.57
N VAL A 395 23.52 -10.98 10.08
CA VAL A 395 22.10 -10.63 10.27
C VAL A 395 21.34 -10.55 8.94
N SER A 396 21.86 -11.22 7.89
CA SER A 396 21.21 -11.40 6.58
C SER A 396 20.08 -12.45 6.65
N PHE A 397 19.06 -12.16 7.45
CA PHE A 397 17.98 -13.10 7.77
C PHE A 397 17.18 -13.59 6.55
N TRP A 398 17.14 -12.80 5.47
CA TRP A 398 16.45 -13.15 4.22
C TRP A 398 17.16 -14.26 3.44
N GLN A 399 18.48 -14.41 3.61
CA GLN A 399 19.29 -15.46 2.97
C GLN A 399 19.20 -16.83 3.67
N ARG A 400 18.46 -16.92 4.78
CA ARG A 400 18.27 -18.15 5.58
C ARG A 400 16.77 -18.45 5.70
N PRO A 401 16.34 -19.71 5.85
CA PRO A 401 14.94 -20.01 6.16
C PRO A 401 14.48 -19.28 7.45
N PRO A 402 13.23 -18.79 7.50
CA PRO A 402 12.68 -18.22 8.73
C PRO A 402 12.55 -19.31 9.81
N SER A 403 12.50 -18.91 11.09
CA SER A 403 12.19 -19.86 12.15
C SER A 403 10.71 -20.25 12.14
N ASP A 404 10.39 -21.48 12.55
CA ASP A 404 9.00 -21.95 12.66
C ASP A 404 8.19 -21.05 13.61
N ALA A 405 8.81 -20.60 14.71
CA ALA A 405 8.21 -19.68 15.67
C ALA A 405 7.82 -18.34 15.04
N TYR A 406 8.69 -17.72 14.23
CA TYR A 406 8.37 -16.51 13.49
C TYR A 406 7.27 -16.76 12.45
N THR A 407 7.40 -17.86 11.70
CA THR A 407 6.47 -18.21 10.61
C THR A 407 5.06 -18.47 11.11
N ALA A 408 4.91 -19.13 12.27
CA ALA A 408 3.62 -19.34 12.92
C ALA A 408 2.97 -18.01 13.36
N VAL A 409 3.72 -17.16 14.09
CA VAL A 409 3.20 -15.86 14.56
C VAL A 409 2.84 -14.94 13.38
N LEU A 410 3.63 -14.95 12.29
CA LEU A 410 3.32 -14.19 11.08
C LEU A 410 2.08 -14.73 10.36
N SER A 411 1.95 -16.06 10.23
CA SER A 411 0.81 -16.68 9.54
C SER A 411 -0.51 -16.43 10.28
N GLU A 412 -0.53 -16.53 11.61
CA GLU A 412 -1.66 -16.11 12.44
C GLU A 412 -1.95 -14.62 12.32
N PHE A 413 -0.90 -13.78 12.32
CA PHE A 413 -1.06 -12.33 12.27
C PHE A 413 -1.69 -11.86 10.97
N VAL A 414 -1.24 -12.34 9.80
CA VAL A 414 -1.81 -11.88 8.52
C VAL A 414 -3.24 -12.38 8.28
N GLN A 415 -3.66 -13.45 8.99
CA GLN A 415 -5.02 -14.02 8.99
C GLN A 415 -5.95 -13.38 10.04
N LEU A 416 -5.53 -12.29 10.69
CA LEU A 416 -6.30 -11.60 11.74
C LEU A 416 -7.54 -10.88 11.19
N ASP A 417 -8.65 -11.61 11.11
CA ASP A 417 -9.96 -11.09 10.69
C ASP A 417 -10.56 -10.12 11.73
N ALA A 418 -10.35 -8.83 11.48
CA ALA A 418 -10.83 -7.74 12.30
C ALA A 418 -10.98 -6.46 11.46
N SER A 419 -12.16 -5.85 11.50
CA SER A 419 -12.48 -4.66 10.71
C SER A 419 -11.66 -3.42 11.14
N VAL A 420 -11.50 -2.46 10.23
CA VAL A 420 -10.66 -1.26 10.41
C VAL A 420 -11.06 -0.45 11.67
N GLU A 421 -12.36 -0.44 12.00
CA GLU A 421 -12.92 0.21 13.19
C GLU A 421 -12.44 -0.47 14.47
N ARG A 422 -12.45 -1.81 14.49
CA ARG A 422 -12.00 -2.62 15.63
C ARG A 422 -10.53 -2.39 15.94
N TRP A 423 -9.69 -2.21 14.92
CA TRP A 423 -8.28 -1.79 15.10
C TRP A 423 -8.13 -0.43 15.78
N HIS A 424 -9.16 0.43 15.74
CA HIS A 424 -9.14 1.75 16.37
C HIS A 424 -9.71 1.73 17.80
N GLU A 425 -10.52 0.74 18.18
CA GLU A 425 -10.97 0.53 19.56
C GLU A 425 -9.80 0.29 20.52
N ALA A 426 -9.92 0.74 21.78
CA ALA A 426 -8.91 0.50 22.82
C ALA A 426 -8.78 -0.98 23.22
N SER A 427 -9.90 -1.71 23.21
CA SER A 427 -10.02 -3.16 23.44
C SER A 427 -8.96 -3.97 22.66
N PHE A 428 -8.82 -3.67 21.37
CA PHE A 428 -7.97 -4.38 20.43
C PHE A 428 -6.47 -4.10 20.63
N GLU A 429 -6.07 -3.17 21.51
CA GLU A 429 -4.66 -3.04 21.89
C GLU A 429 -4.12 -4.31 22.50
N GLN A 430 -4.91 -5.03 23.31
CA GLN A 430 -4.42 -6.25 23.96
C GLN A 430 -4.05 -7.32 22.92
N THR A 431 -4.82 -7.44 21.83
CA THR A 431 -4.51 -8.33 20.70
C THR A 431 -3.21 -7.91 20.01
N LEU A 432 -3.07 -6.62 19.65
CA LEU A 432 -1.87 -6.12 18.97
C LEU A 432 -0.61 -6.18 19.85
N ARG A 433 -0.74 -5.96 21.18
CA ARG A 433 0.34 -6.17 22.15
C ARG A 433 0.67 -7.66 22.31
N GLY A 434 -0.32 -8.55 22.24
CA GLY A 434 -0.11 -10.00 22.22
C GLY A 434 0.81 -10.41 21.07
N PHE A 435 0.48 -10.00 19.84
CA PHE A 435 1.37 -10.20 18.69
C PHE A 435 2.72 -9.48 18.84
N GLN A 436 2.75 -8.26 19.37
CA GLN A 436 4.01 -7.52 19.59
C GLN A 436 5.00 -8.30 20.47
N HIS A 437 4.54 -8.87 21.59
CA HIS A 437 5.40 -9.72 22.44
C HIS A 437 5.78 -11.00 21.70
N ARG A 438 4.80 -11.75 21.16
CA ARG A 438 5.05 -13.02 20.45
C ARG A 438 6.07 -12.91 19.30
N PHE A 439 6.13 -11.78 18.59
CA PHE A 439 7.17 -11.53 17.59
C PHE A 439 8.55 -11.30 18.23
N LEU A 440 8.64 -10.53 19.32
CA LEU A 440 9.89 -10.32 20.07
C LEU A 440 10.40 -11.63 20.70
N ASP A 441 9.49 -12.45 21.22
CA ASP A 441 9.74 -13.75 21.86
C ASP A 441 10.29 -14.81 20.88
N THR A 442 10.35 -14.52 19.58
CA THR A 442 11.04 -15.38 18.59
C THR A 442 12.56 -15.23 18.61
N GLU A 443 13.08 -14.17 19.24
CA GLU A 443 14.49 -13.76 19.27
C GLU A 443 15.16 -13.58 17.88
N THR A 444 14.36 -13.44 16.81
CA THR A 444 14.81 -13.20 15.43
C THR A 444 14.94 -11.71 15.08
N GLU A 445 15.73 -11.37 14.05
CA GLU A 445 15.79 -10.01 13.50
C GLU A 445 14.44 -9.59 12.90
N GLU A 446 13.72 -10.51 12.26
CA GLU A 446 12.37 -10.28 11.73
C GLU A 446 11.34 -10.05 12.83
N GLY A 447 11.41 -10.83 13.91
CA GLY A 447 10.61 -10.65 15.12
C GLY A 447 10.89 -9.30 15.79
N ALA A 448 12.16 -8.90 15.87
CA ALA A 448 12.55 -7.57 16.34
C ALA A 448 11.98 -6.45 15.45
N VAL A 449 11.99 -6.61 14.13
CA VAL A 449 11.37 -5.64 13.19
C VAL A 449 9.85 -5.58 13.37
N MET A 450 9.15 -6.71 13.40
CA MET A 450 7.68 -6.76 13.57
C MET A 450 7.25 -6.20 14.92
N GLY A 451 7.91 -6.58 16.02
CA GLY A 451 7.65 -6.04 17.35
C GLY A 451 7.91 -4.54 17.43
N THR A 452 8.98 -4.05 16.81
CA THR A 452 9.27 -2.60 16.69
C THR A 452 8.18 -1.86 15.92
N MET A 453 7.70 -2.41 14.80
CA MET A 453 6.70 -1.76 13.96
C MET A 453 5.30 -1.81 14.60
N LEU A 454 4.92 -2.91 15.25
CA LEU A 454 3.70 -2.98 16.05
C LEU A 454 3.72 -1.98 17.20
N ALA A 455 4.84 -1.84 17.92
CA ALA A 455 4.99 -0.82 18.96
C ALA A 455 4.78 0.61 18.40
N TYR A 456 5.29 0.90 17.20
CA TYR A 456 5.09 2.17 16.50
C TYR A 456 3.63 2.38 16.07
N ILE A 457 2.99 1.37 15.46
CA ILE A 457 1.61 1.44 14.99
C ILE A 457 0.62 1.59 16.14
N ILE A 458 0.74 0.79 17.20
CA ILE A 458 -0.10 0.93 18.40
C ILE A 458 0.10 2.33 19.00
N GLY A 459 1.35 2.81 19.07
CA GLY A 459 1.67 4.18 19.48
C GLY A 459 0.90 5.25 18.68
N ASN A 460 0.86 5.13 17.34
CA ASN A 460 0.09 6.03 16.48
C ASN A 460 -1.42 5.91 16.68
N LEU A 461 -1.95 4.69 16.78
CA LEU A 461 -3.40 4.43 16.94
C LEU A 461 -3.94 4.99 18.27
N ARG A 462 -3.11 5.01 19.32
CA ARG A 462 -3.52 5.43 20.68
C ARG A 462 -3.22 6.87 21.02
N THR A 463 -2.09 7.41 20.54
CA THR A 463 -1.69 8.81 20.85
C THR A 463 -2.22 9.84 19.86
N SER A 464 -2.72 9.41 18.69
CA SER A 464 -3.34 10.32 17.72
C SER A 464 -4.85 10.38 17.89
N ARG A 465 -5.47 11.50 17.48
CA ARG A 465 -6.92 11.64 17.40
C ARG A 465 -7.57 10.84 16.25
N ARG A 466 -6.87 9.87 15.62
CA ARG A 466 -7.37 9.15 14.42
C ARG A 466 -8.75 8.54 14.65
N ALA A 467 -8.92 7.74 15.69
CA ALA A 467 -10.18 7.05 16.00
C ALA A 467 -11.34 8.05 16.10
N ALA A 468 -11.21 9.03 17.00
CA ALA A 468 -12.23 10.06 17.21
C ALA A 468 -12.53 10.92 15.98
N ILE A 469 -11.54 11.20 15.11
CA ILE A 469 -11.75 11.95 13.86
C ILE A 469 -12.52 11.14 12.81
N LEU A 470 -12.34 9.81 12.78
CA LEU A 470 -13.05 8.93 11.86
C LEU A 470 -14.45 8.58 12.38
N ASP A 471 -14.62 8.43 13.69
CA ASP A 471 -15.93 8.30 14.36
C ASP A 471 -16.80 9.56 14.16
N GLU A 472 -16.26 10.76 14.43
CA GLU A 472 -16.91 12.04 14.10
C GLU A 472 -17.27 12.12 12.61
N PHE A 473 -16.44 11.55 11.72
CA PHE A 473 -16.69 11.55 10.29
C PHE A 473 -17.78 10.56 9.83
N ARG A 474 -18.01 9.46 10.55
CA ARG A 474 -19.16 8.57 10.32
C ARG A 474 -20.46 9.19 10.85
N THR A 475 -20.44 9.63 12.12
CA THR A 475 -21.64 10.00 12.88
C THR A 475 -22.14 11.42 12.64
N SER A 476 -21.31 12.34 12.14
CA SER A 476 -21.71 13.75 11.97
C SER A 476 -22.73 13.95 10.84
N GLY A 477 -23.97 14.30 11.20
CA GLY A 477 -25.01 14.68 10.24
C GLY A 477 -24.61 15.85 9.31
N ARG A 478 -23.70 16.73 9.73
CA ARG A 478 -23.12 17.78 8.86
C ARG A 478 -22.24 17.20 7.76
N ILE A 479 -21.49 16.13 8.06
CA ILE A 479 -20.68 15.40 7.06
C ILE A 479 -21.60 14.63 6.12
N GLN A 480 -22.63 13.98 6.64
CA GLN A 480 -23.63 13.26 5.84
C GLN A 480 -24.35 14.18 4.83
N GLN A 481 -24.86 15.33 5.27
CA GLN A 481 -25.47 16.34 4.38
C GLN A 481 -24.48 16.88 3.32
N LEU A 482 -23.20 17.01 3.67
CA LEU A 482 -22.17 17.45 2.73
C LEU A 482 -21.82 16.36 1.69
N PHE A 483 -21.88 15.09 2.08
CA PHE A 483 -21.74 13.92 1.21
C PHE A 483 -22.92 13.80 0.25
N GLU A 484 -24.16 13.84 0.76
CA GLU A 484 -25.39 13.77 -0.05
C GLU A 484 -25.46 14.91 -1.07
N ARG A 485 -25.08 16.13 -0.66
CA ARG A 485 -24.93 17.28 -1.55
C ARG A 485 -23.82 17.08 -2.58
N GLY A 486 -22.73 16.41 -2.22
CA GLY A 486 -21.65 16.06 -3.12
C GLY A 486 -22.13 15.14 -4.24
N LEU A 487 -22.76 14.03 -3.86
CA LEU A 487 -23.39 13.08 -4.78
C LEU A 487 -24.44 13.76 -5.68
N SER A 488 -25.29 14.62 -5.12
CA SER A 488 -26.33 15.37 -5.85
C SER A 488 -25.81 16.48 -6.79
N GLU A 489 -24.54 16.87 -6.67
CA GLU A 489 -23.86 17.78 -7.61
C GLU A 489 -22.94 17.05 -8.60
N LEU A 490 -22.63 15.75 -8.36
CA LEU A 490 -21.92 14.87 -9.31
C LEU A 490 -22.87 14.17 -10.29
N ALA A 491 -24.14 13.97 -9.92
CA ALA A 491 -25.18 13.40 -10.78
C ALA A 491 -25.85 14.45 -11.70
N ARG A 492 -25.10 15.44 -12.20
CA ARG A 492 -25.58 16.58 -12.99
C ARG A 492 -24.61 16.98 -14.10
#